data_AF-A0A963H5Z9-F1
#
_entry.id   AF-A0A963H5Z9-F1
#
_cell.length_a   1.000
_cell.length_b   1.000
_cell.length_c   1.000
_cell.angle_alpha   90.00
_cell.angle_beta   90.00
_cell.angle_gamma   90.00
#
_symmetry.space_group_name_H-M   'P 1'
#
loop_
_entity.id
_entity.type
_entity.pdbx_description
1 polymer ?
#
loop_
_entity_poly.entity_id
_entity_poly.type
_entity_poly.pdbx_seq_one_letter_code
_entity_poly.pdbx_strand_id
1 'polypeptide(L)' 'MSAPASHGAGAPSAWVQRFAPLVAAGGQVLDLACGRGRHSRLLAMQGCVVTAVDRDPA' A
#
# COMPACT_ATOMS: atom_id res chain seq x y z
N MET A 1 -19.60 -18.97 -9.41
CA MET A 1 -18.19 -18.49 -9.44
C MET A 1 -18.02 -17.55 -8.27
N SER A 2 -17.17 -17.86 -7.30
CA SER A 2 -16.91 -16.95 -6.17
C SER A 2 -16.11 -15.75 -6.67
N ALA A 3 -16.50 -14.54 -6.24
CA ALA A 3 -15.71 -13.35 -6.50
C ALA A 3 -14.30 -13.54 -5.89
N PRO A 4 -13.22 -13.09 -6.55
CA PRO A 4 -11.89 -13.15 -5.98
C PRO A 4 -11.89 -12.44 -4.63
N ALA A 5 -11.25 -13.05 -3.63
CA ALA A 5 -11.05 -12.41 -2.34
C ALA A 5 -10.34 -11.07 -2.55
N SER A 6 -10.87 -10.00 -1.97
CA SER A 6 -10.37 -8.65 -2.16
C SER A 6 -8.93 -8.50 -1.66
N HIS A 7 -7.95 -8.69 -2.55
CA HIS A 7 -6.54 -8.62 -2.19
C HIS A 7 -6.19 -7.22 -1.70
N GLY A 8 -5.46 -7.12 -0.58
CA GLY A 8 -5.04 -5.82 -0.04
C GLY A 8 -6.11 -5.01 0.69
N ALA A 9 -7.23 -5.63 1.08
CA ALA A 9 -8.29 -5.00 1.88
C ALA A 9 -7.99 -4.87 3.39
N GLY A 10 -7.05 -5.64 3.91
CA GLY A 10 -6.79 -5.77 5.35
C GLY A 10 -5.76 -4.79 5.92
N ALA A 11 -5.30 -5.06 7.14
CA ALA A 11 -4.25 -4.27 7.78
C ALA A 11 -2.92 -4.36 7.01
N PRO A 12 -2.10 -3.29 6.99
CA PRO A 12 -0.73 -3.35 6.50
C PRO A 12 0.04 -4.48 7.19
N SER A 13 0.94 -5.16 6.48
CA SER A 13 1.77 -6.20 7.09
C SER A 13 2.67 -5.62 8.17
N ALA A 14 2.94 -6.40 9.24
CA ALA A 14 3.78 -5.97 10.34
C ALA A 14 5.20 -5.56 9.87
N TRP A 15 5.71 -6.21 8.83
CA TRP A 15 6.97 -5.84 8.20
C TRP A 15 6.92 -4.42 7.62
N VAL A 16 5.90 -4.08 6.83
CA VAL A 16 5.78 -2.73 6.25
C VAL A 16 5.60 -1.69 7.37
N GLN A 17 4.78 -1.98 8.39
CA GLN A 17 4.63 -1.08 9.53
C GLN A 17 5.96 -0.79 10.25
N ARG A 18 6.82 -1.80 10.40
CA ARG A 18 8.13 -1.66 11.05
C ARG A 18 9.08 -0.77 10.26
N PHE A 19 9.06 -0.84 8.93
CA PHE A 19 10.06 -0.17 8.08
C PHE A 19 9.54 1.10 7.40
N ALA A 20 8.22 1.32 7.34
CA ALA A 20 7.64 2.54 6.76
C ALA A 20 8.20 3.85 7.37
N PRO A 21 8.44 3.95 8.70
CA PRO A 21 9.05 5.13 9.28
C PRO A 21 10.49 5.44 8.88
N LEU A 22 11.17 4.54 8.16
CA LEU A 22 12.51 4.80 7.64
C LEU A 22 12.50 5.56 6.31
N VAL A 23 11.33 5.68 5.65
CA VAL A 23 11.18 6.52 4.46
C VAL A 23 11.25 7.98 4.90
N ALA A 24 12.08 8.78 4.21
CA ALA A 24 12.17 10.21 4.49
C ALA A 24 10.79 10.88 4.33
N ALA A 25 10.50 11.88 5.17
CA ALA A 25 9.27 12.65 5.06
C ALA A 25 9.15 13.28 3.65
N GLY A 26 7.98 13.16 3.02
CA GLY A 26 7.79 13.58 1.62
C GLY A 26 8.42 12.65 0.58
N GLY A 27 8.98 11.50 0.98
CA GLY A 27 9.59 10.54 0.07
C GLY A 27 8.61 9.98 -0.95
N GLN A 28 9.12 9.67 -2.15
CA GLN A 28 8.33 9.06 -3.23
C GLN A 28 8.36 7.53 -3.09
N VAL A 29 7.18 6.89 -3.12
CA VAL A 29 7.05 5.44 -2.97
C VAL A 29 6.21 4.85 -4.10
N LEU A 30 6.68 3.74 -4.67
CA LEU A 30 5.91 2.88 -5.59
C LEU A 30 5.38 1.67 -4.83
N ASP A 31 4.06 1.53 -4.76
CA ASP A 31 3.36 0.33 -4.27
C ASP A 31 2.87 -0.47 -5.48
N LEU A 32 3.63 -1.50 -5.87
CA LEU A 32 3.33 -2.36 -7.02
C LEU A 32 2.56 -3.60 -6.58
N ALA A 33 1.56 -4.00 -7.36
CA ALA A 33 0.57 -5.00 -6.98
C ALA A 33 -0.11 -4.60 -5.66
N CYS A 34 -0.52 -3.33 -5.57
CA CYS A 34 -1.00 -2.72 -4.33
C CYS A 34 -2.32 -3.35 -3.82
N GLY A 35 -3.00 -4.13 -4.66
CA GLY A 35 -4.38 -4.55 -4.48
C GLY A 35 -5.25 -3.35 -4.11
N ARG A 36 -6.03 -3.49 -3.04
CA ARG A 36 -6.85 -2.39 -2.51
C ARG A 36 -6.06 -1.32 -1.72
N GLY A 37 -4.73 -1.35 -1.72
CA GLY A 37 -3.87 -0.27 -1.23
C GLY A 37 -3.69 -0.20 0.28
N ARG A 38 -3.69 -1.33 1.00
CA ARG A 38 -3.44 -1.33 2.46
C ARG A 38 -2.14 -0.63 2.83
N HIS A 39 -1.06 -0.88 2.08
CA HIS A 39 0.25 -0.29 2.32
C HIS A 39 0.33 1.15 1.82
N SER A 40 -0.20 1.40 0.62
CA SER A 40 -0.37 2.75 0.08
C SER A 40 -1.01 3.73 1.07
N ARG A 41 -2.12 3.34 1.73
CA ARG A 41 -2.78 4.21 2.72
C ARG A 41 -1.90 4.52 3.92
N LEU A 42 -1.19 3.52 4.45
CA LEU A 42 -0.26 3.73 5.56
C LEU A 42 0.83 4.74 5.20
N LEU A 43 1.47 4.56 4.04
CA LEU A 43 2.57 5.41 3.57
C LEU A 43 2.08 6.84 3.26
N ALA A 44 0.89 6.97 2.69
CA ALA A 44 0.27 8.28 2.44
C ALA A 44 -0.04 9.02 3.75
N MET A 45 -0.57 8.34 4.78
CA MET A 45 -0.77 8.93 6.11
C MET A 45 0.53 9.35 6.79
N GLN A 46 1.65 8.72 6.44
CA GLN A 46 2.99 9.09 6.90
C GLN A 46 3.60 10.28 6.11
N GLY A 47 2.88 10.81 5.12
CA GLY A 47 3.31 11.95 4.31
C GLY A 47 4.18 11.57 3.12
N CYS A 48 4.23 10.30 2.71
CA CYS A 48 4.88 9.90 1.47
C CYS A 48 4.03 10.27 0.26
N VAL A 49 4.67 10.57 -0.87
CA VAL A 49 4.02 10.69 -2.17
C VAL A 49 3.96 9.29 -2.80
N VAL A 50 2.78 8.68 -2.79
CA VAL A 50 2.61 7.28 -3.20
C VAL A 50 2.04 7.18 -4.61
N THR A 51 2.72 6.41 -5.45
CA THR A 51 2.18 5.87 -6.71
C THR A 51 1.79 4.42 -6.49
N ALA A 52 0.51 4.10 -6.62
CA ALA A 52 -0.02 2.75 -6.43
C ALA A 52 -0.44 2.16 -7.78
N VAL A 53 0.03 0.97 -8.10
CA VAL A 53 -0.26 0.29 -9.37
C VAL A 53 -0.70 -1.13 -9.10
N ASP A 54 -1.87 -1.48 -9.59
CA ASP A 54 -2.32 -2.86 -9.68
C ASP A 54 -2.76 -3.17 -11.11
N ARG A 55 -2.72 -4.46 -11.46
CA ARG A 55 -3.24 -4.96 -12.72
C ARG A 55 -4.76 -4.94 -12.70
N ASP A 56 -5.35 -5.26 -11.56
CA ASP A 56 -6.79 -5.37 -11.42
C ASP A 56 -7.40 -3.97 -11.25
N PRO A 57 -8.55 -3.71 -11.91
CA PRO A 57 -9.26 -2.45 -11.72
C PRO A 57 -9.82 -2.35 -10.29
N ALA A 58 -10.04 -1.10 -9.86
CA ALA A 58 -10.60 -0.76 -8.55
C ALA A 58 -12.09 -1.12 -8.42
#